data_AF-U7GEP1-F1
#
_entry.id   AF-U7GEP1-F1
#
_cell.length_a   1.000
_cell.length_b   1.000
_cell.length_c   1.000
_cell.angle_alpha   90.00
_cell.angle_beta   90.00
_cell.angle_gamma   90.00
#
_symmetry.space_group_name_H-M   'P 1'
#
loop_
_entity.id
_entity.type
_entity.pdbx_description
1 polymer ?
#
loop_
_entity_poly.entity_id
_entity_poly.type
_entity_poly.pdbx_seq_one_letter_code
_entity_poly.pdbx_strand_id
1 'polypeptide(L)'
;MSLVNIEKQGHILKIGLNRPEKMNAMNRAMYHEIAAAYYQLQNDPELRVAVMYAEGDHFTSGLQLDDWAGVFANGKGIEPGEGELDPFHITGEGLTKPVVFAAQGICFTCGVEMMLNTDVRVAAKGTRFAQLEVKRGIFACGGATIRLQREIGWGNAQRYLLTGDEWTAEQAYQWGLIQELVEPGEQFNKAMEIAEKIAKAAPLGVQGSLKSSKIAVSEGQEAAKERLFPELRPVMASEDVKEGIQSFLERREAVFKGK
;
A
#
# COMPACT_ATOMS: atom_id res chain seq x y z
N MET A 1 -19.92 -11.68 -9.36
CA MET A 1 -19.56 -10.24 -9.32
C MET A 1 -18.08 -10.18 -8.95
N SER A 2 -17.31 -9.24 -9.51
CA SER A 2 -15.90 -9.07 -9.16
C SER A 2 -15.77 -8.73 -7.68
N LEU A 3 -14.86 -9.38 -6.94
CA LEU A 3 -14.62 -9.05 -5.52
C LEU A 3 -13.73 -7.81 -5.40
N VAL A 4 -12.97 -7.51 -6.44
CA VAL A 4 -12.13 -6.33 -6.58
C VAL A 4 -12.45 -5.63 -7.90
N ASN A 5 -12.70 -4.33 -7.86
CA ASN A 5 -12.81 -3.46 -9.03
C ASN A 5 -11.42 -3.02 -9.46
N ILE A 6 -10.96 -3.48 -10.62
CA ILE A 6 -9.67 -3.13 -11.20
C ILE A 6 -9.89 -2.24 -12.43
N GLU A 7 -9.40 -1.01 -12.39
CA GLU A 7 -9.59 -0.04 -13.47
C GLU A 7 -8.29 0.74 -13.73
N LYS A 8 -7.95 0.93 -15.01
CA LYS A 8 -6.84 1.81 -15.41
C LYS A 8 -7.36 3.20 -15.73
N GLN A 9 -6.73 4.21 -15.13
CA GLN A 9 -6.98 5.63 -15.43
C GLN A 9 -5.65 6.31 -15.75
N GLY A 10 -5.32 6.43 -17.03
CA GLY A 10 -4.00 6.86 -17.47
C GLY A 10 -2.91 5.92 -16.92
N HIS A 11 -1.95 6.47 -16.17
CA HIS A 11 -0.86 5.71 -15.54
C HIS A 11 -1.19 5.16 -14.14
N ILE A 12 -2.46 5.26 -13.71
CA ILE A 12 -2.92 4.87 -12.37
C ILE A 12 -3.73 3.57 -12.47
N LEU A 13 -3.43 2.61 -11.59
CA LEU A 13 -4.26 1.42 -11.38
C LEU A 13 -5.14 1.60 -10.13
N LYS A 14 -6.45 1.66 -10.32
CA LYS A 14 -7.43 1.67 -9.23
C LYS A 14 -7.72 0.23 -8.81
N ILE A 15 -7.59 -0.06 -7.53
CA ILE A 15 -7.81 -1.38 -6.92
C ILE A 15 -8.83 -1.20 -5.78
N GLY A 16 -10.11 -1.48 -6.07
CA GLY A 16 -11.22 -1.24 -5.16
C GLY A 16 -11.81 -2.51 -4.57
N LEU A 17 -11.78 -2.69 -3.25
CA LEU A 17 -12.48 -3.78 -2.58
C LEU A 17 -13.99 -3.65 -2.81
N ASN A 18 -14.64 -4.65 -3.40
CA ASN A 18 -16.04 -4.58 -3.85
C ASN A 18 -16.88 -5.73 -3.29
N ARG A 19 -17.01 -5.75 -1.96
CA ARG A 19 -17.89 -6.65 -1.22
C ARG A 19 -18.53 -5.94 -0.01
N PRO A 20 -19.16 -4.77 -0.22
CA PRO A 20 -19.63 -3.89 0.85
C PRO A 20 -20.68 -4.54 1.76
N GLU A 21 -21.49 -5.47 1.23
CA GLU A 21 -22.51 -6.21 1.97
C GLU A 21 -21.92 -7.17 3.03
N LYS A 22 -20.62 -7.45 2.95
CA LYS A 22 -19.83 -8.17 3.96
C LYS A 22 -18.77 -7.29 4.58
N MET A 23 -18.94 -5.97 4.54
CA MET A 23 -17.96 -5.00 5.04
C MET A 23 -16.57 -5.24 4.45
N ASN A 24 -16.50 -5.68 3.19
CA ASN A 24 -15.28 -6.03 2.49
C ASN A 24 -14.42 -7.08 3.23
N ALA A 25 -15.04 -7.99 3.99
CA ALA A 25 -14.33 -9.09 4.62
C ALA A 25 -13.60 -9.93 3.56
N MET A 26 -12.27 -10.03 3.70
CA MET A 26 -11.41 -10.63 2.69
C MET A 26 -11.48 -12.15 2.78
N ASN A 27 -12.00 -12.77 1.73
CA ASN A 27 -11.87 -14.22 1.50
C ASN A 27 -10.63 -14.49 0.63
N ARG A 28 -10.30 -15.77 0.41
CA ARG A 28 -9.14 -16.16 -0.40
C ARG A 28 -9.25 -15.74 -1.86
N ALA A 29 -10.46 -15.77 -2.43
CA ALA A 29 -10.67 -15.32 -3.81
C ALA A 29 -10.35 -13.82 -3.99
N MET A 30 -10.78 -12.98 -3.04
CA MET A 30 -10.45 -11.56 -3.01
C MET A 30 -8.93 -11.34 -2.83
N TYR A 31 -8.26 -12.14 -1.99
CA TYR A 31 -6.79 -12.10 -1.86
C TYR A 31 -6.10 -12.31 -3.22
N HIS A 32 -6.49 -13.35 -3.97
CA HIS A 32 -5.91 -13.63 -5.29
C HIS A 32 -6.21 -12.54 -6.32
N GLU A 33 -7.42 -11.95 -6.30
CA GLU A 33 -7.75 -10.81 -7.18
C GLU A 33 -6.86 -9.57 -6.87
N ILE A 34 -6.58 -9.27 -5.60
CA ILE A 34 -5.64 -8.20 -5.22
C ILE A 34 -4.22 -8.55 -5.64
N ALA A 35 -3.81 -9.81 -5.42
CA ALA A 35 -2.47 -10.28 -5.74
C ALA A 35 -2.17 -10.20 -7.25
N ALA A 36 -3.15 -10.55 -8.09
CA ALA A 36 -3.08 -10.37 -9.53
C ALA A 36 -3.04 -8.88 -9.94
N ALA A 37 -3.80 -8.01 -9.25
CA ALA A 37 -3.74 -6.56 -9.49
C ALA A 37 -2.35 -5.97 -9.17
N TYR A 38 -1.71 -6.45 -8.11
CA TYR A 38 -0.34 -6.05 -7.76
C TYR A 38 0.68 -6.55 -8.78
N TYR A 39 0.53 -7.79 -9.27
CA TYR A 39 1.34 -8.28 -10.36
C TYR A 39 1.16 -7.45 -11.64
N GLN A 40 -0.07 -7.05 -11.97
CA GLN A 40 -0.35 -6.15 -13.08
C GLN A 40 0.33 -4.79 -12.88
N LEU A 41 0.19 -4.18 -11.70
CA LEU A 41 0.88 -2.93 -11.38
C LEU A 41 2.38 -3.06 -11.62
N GLN A 42 3.01 -4.11 -11.10
CA GLN A 42 4.45 -4.32 -11.22
C GLN A 42 4.91 -4.45 -12.68
N ASN A 43 4.21 -5.25 -13.47
CA ASN A 43 4.70 -5.70 -14.78
C ASN A 43 4.18 -4.88 -15.98
N ASP A 44 3.12 -4.09 -15.83
CA ASP A 44 2.63 -3.24 -16.91
C ASP A 44 3.45 -1.94 -17.00
N PRO A 45 4.20 -1.69 -18.10
CA PRO A 45 5.05 -0.51 -18.22
C PRO A 45 4.26 0.81 -18.26
N GLU A 46 2.97 0.79 -18.60
CA GLU A 46 2.13 1.99 -18.61
C GLU A 46 1.65 2.37 -17.21
N LEU A 47 1.71 1.48 -16.23
CA LEU A 47 1.31 1.78 -14.86
C LEU A 47 2.48 2.32 -14.05
N ARG A 48 2.23 3.41 -13.31
CA ARG A 48 3.24 4.10 -12.48
C ARG A 48 2.92 4.09 -10.99
N VAL A 49 1.65 3.99 -10.63
CA VAL A 49 1.17 4.05 -9.25
C VAL A 49 -0.20 3.35 -9.16
N ALA A 50 -0.53 2.80 -8.00
CA ALA A 50 -1.89 2.33 -7.72
C ALA A 50 -2.59 3.14 -6.64
N VAL A 51 -3.92 3.13 -6.68
CA VAL A 51 -4.79 3.59 -5.60
C VAL A 51 -5.57 2.41 -5.08
N MET A 52 -5.32 2.02 -3.83
CA MET A 52 -6.08 1.01 -3.11
C MET A 52 -7.19 1.67 -2.30
N TYR A 53 -8.44 1.29 -2.57
CA TYR A 53 -9.64 1.85 -1.94
C TYR A 53 -10.70 0.76 -1.71
N ALA A 54 -11.86 1.16 -1.20
CA ALA A 54 -12.97 0.24 -0.97
C ALA A 54 -14.32 0.87 -1.31
N GLU A 55 -15.23 0.04 -1.83
CA GLU A 55 -16.63 0.37 -2.01
C GLU A 55 -17.41 0.24 -0.70
N GLY A 56 -18.40 1.12 -0.51
CA GLY A 56 -19.27 1.14 0.67
C GLY A 56 -18.66 1.79 1.91
N ASP A 57 -19.31 1.57 3.05
CA ASP A 57 -19.08 2.34 4.29
C ASP A 57 -17.76 2.00 5.01
N HIS A 58 -17.10 0.91 4.63
CA HIS A 58 -15.96 0.35 5.36
C HIS A 58 -14.87 -0.09 4.40
N PHE A 59 -13.61 0.16 4.78
CA PHE A 59 -12.48 -0.39 4.03
C PHE A 59 -12.46 -1.92 4.09
N THR A 60 -12.34 -2.50 5.29
CA THR A 60 -12.53 -3.94 5.52
C THR A 60 -12.71 -4.25 7.00
N SER A 61 -13.61 -5.20 7.31
CA SER A 61 -13.70 -5.80 8.65
C SER A 61 -12.61 -6.84 8.94
N GLY A 62 -11.72 -7.12 7.98
CA GLY A 62 -10.65 -8.09 8.13
C GLY A 62 -10.84 -9.38 7.34
N LEU A 63 -10.19 -10.46 7.78
CA LEU A 63 -10.35 -11.78 7.17
C LEU A 63 -11.75 -12.36 7.41
N GLN A 64 -12.31 -13.00 6.39
CA GLN A 64 -13.47 -13.89 6.52
C GLN A 64 -13.05 -15.22 7.16
N LEU A 65 -13.00 -15.29 8.49
CA LEU A 65 -12.38 -16.41 9.23
C LEU A 65 -12.86 -17.82 8.82
N ASP A 66 -14.12 -18.01 8.48
CA ASP A 66 -14.67 -19.30 8.03
C ASP A 66 -14.02 -19.79 6.72
N ASP A 67 -13.68 -18.89 5.80
CA ASP A 67 -12.99 -19.24 4.56
C ASP A 67 -11.48 -19.49 4.76
N TRP A 68 -10.90 -18.91 5.82
CA TRP A 68 -9.46 -19.02 6.13
C TRP A 68 -9.15 -20.12 7.16
N ALA A 69 -10.15 -20.70 7.82
CA ALA A 69 -9.97 -21.68 8.90
C ALA A 69 -9.08 -22.87 8.48
N GLY A 70 -9.27 -23.41 7.27
CA GLY A 70 -8.47 -24.53 6.77
C GLY A 70 -7.00 -24.16 6.51
N VAL A 71 -6.72 -22.91 6.15
CA VAL A 71 -5.35 -22.40 5.95
C VAL A 71 -4.64 -22.32 7.30
N PHE A 72 -5.28 -21.70 8.29
CA PHE A 72 -4.73 -21.58 9.64
C PHE A 72 -4.52 -22.94 10.31
N ALA A 73 -5.43 -23.91 10.11
CA ALA A 73 -5.29 -25.26 10.66
C ALA A 73 -4.04 -26.01 10.13
N ASN A 74 -3.60 -25.69 8.91
CA ASN A 74 -2.41 -26.29 8.31
C ASN A 74 -1.11 -25.56 8.69
N GLY A 75 -1.18 -24.45 9.42
CA GLY A 75 -0.02 -23.67 9.85
C GLY A 75 0.76 -23.02 8.71
N LYS A 76 0.19 -22.95 7.51
CA LYS A 76 0.81 -22.35 6.33
C LYS A 76 0.22 -20.96 6.07
N GLY A 77 1.05 -20.03 5.60
CA GLY A 77 0.56 -18.80 4.98
C GLY A 77 -0.13 -19.08 3.65
N ILE A 78 -0.82 -18.07 3.10
CA ILE A 78 -1.20 -18.14 1.68
C ILE A 78 -0.02 -17.67 0.85
N GLU A 79 0.29 -18.47 -0.16
CA GLU A 79 1.29 -18.13 -1.16
C GLU A 79 0.57 -17.60 -2.40
N PRO A 80 1.05 -16.50 -3.00
CA PRO A 80 0.56 -16.04 -4.29
C PRO A 80 0.83 -17.11 -5.36
N GLY A 81 -0.08 -17.22 -6.33
CA GLY A 81 0.06 -18.07 -7.50
C GLY A 81 1.01 -17.52 -8.56
N GLU A 82 1.09 -18.23 -9.70
CA GLU A 82 1.77 -17.70 -10.88
C GLU A 82 1.03 -16.45 -11.40
N GLY A 83 1.77 -15.37 -11.67
CA GLY A 83 1.17 -14.11 -12.08
C GLY A 83 0.54 -13.30 -10.94
N GLU A 84 0.95 -13.55 -9.69
CA GLU A 84 0.46 -12.86 -8.50
C GLU A 84 1.63 -12.33 -7.64
N LEU A 85 1.39 -11.27 -6.87
CA LEU A 85 2.30 -10.78 -5.84
C LEU A 85 1.58 -10.73 -4.50
N ASP A 86 2.25 -11.15 -3.43
CA ASP A 86 1.65 -11.17 -2.08
C ASP A 86 1.23 -9.75 -1.63
N PRO A 87 -0.07 -9.48 -1.43
CA PRO A 87 -0.56 -8.17 -0.99
C PRO A 87 0.03 -7.70 0.35
N PHE A 88 0.47 -8.64 1.20
CA PHE A 88 1.10 -8.37 2.49
C PHE A 88 2.62 -8.28 2.42
N HIS A 89 3.22 -8.71 1.31
CA HIS A 89 4.66 -8.79 1.09
C HIS A 89 5.39 -9.48 2.27
N ILE A 90 4.87 -10.65 2.66
CA ILE A 90 5.55 -11.58 3.58
C ILE A 90 6.41 -12.57 2.79
N THR A 91 6.01 -12.86 1.57
CA THR A 91 6.73 -13.73 0.64
C THR A 91 6.96 -13.04 -0.70
N GLY A 92 7.92 -13.56 -1.48
CA GLY A 92 8.21 -13.08 -2.83
C GLY A 92 8.82 -11.67 -2.87
N GLU A 93 8.72 -11.05 -4.03
CA GLU A 93 9.19 -9.68 -4.27
C GLU A 93 8.12 -8.64 -3.91
N GLY A 94 8.56 -7.51 -3.36
CA GLY A 94 7.69 -6.36 -3.10
C GLY A 94 7.55 -5.43 -4.31
N LEU A 95 6.49 -4.64 -4.34
CA LEU A 95 6.27 -3.64 -5.38
C LEU A 95 7.40 -2.61 -5.47
N THR A 96 7.86 -2.35 -6.69
CA THR A 96 8.78 -1.23 -6.98
C THR A 96 8.03 0.07 -7.29
N LYS A 97 6.74 -0.04 -7.65
CA LYS A 97 5.85 1.09 -7.94
C LYS A 97 5.01 1.45 -6.70
N PRO A 98 4.76 2.74 -6.46
CA PRO A 98 4.04 3.19 -5.28
C PRO A 98 2.56 2.80 -5.27
N VAL A 99 2.02 2.67 -4.06
CA VAL A 99 0.59 2.50 -3.77
C VAL A 99 0.13 3.59 -2.81
N VAL A 100 -0.93 4.29 -3.18
CA VAL A 100 -1.65 5.22 -2.31
C VAL A 100 -2.89 4.52 -1.75
N PHE A 101 -3.06 4.54 -0.43
CA PHE A 101 -4.14 3.85 0.26
C PHE A 101 -5.21 4.83 0.75
N ALA A 102 -6.49 4.52 0.55
CA ALA A 102 -7.63 5.32 0.99
C ALA A 102 -8.55 4.52 1.90
N ALA A 103 -8.67 4.92 3.18
CA ALA A 103 -9.44 4.21 4.19
C ALA A 103 -10.68 4.99 4.65
N GLN A 104 -11.78 4.28 4.88
CA GLN A 104 -12.98 4.78 5.55
C GLN A 104 -13.57 3.76 6.51
N GLY A 105 -14.37 4.23 7.48
CA GLY A 105 -15.17 3.39 8.36
C GLY A 105 -14.33 2.50 9.25
N ILE A 106 -14.24 1.20 8.94
CA ILE A 106 -13.33 0.27 9.63
C ILE A 106 -12.28 -0.27 8.67
N CYS A 107 -11.06 -0.39 9.16
CA CYS A 107 -9.94 -1.01 8.46
C CYS A 107 -9.20 -1.89 9.48
N PHE A 108 -9.60 -3.16 9.56
CA PHE A 108 -9.12 -4.08 10.60
C PHE A 108 -8.23 -5.18 10.04
N THR A 109 -7.30 -5.67 10.86
CA THR A 109 -6.48 -6.87 10.63
C THR A 109 -5.75 -6.79 9.28
N CYS A 110 -6.11 -7.63 8.31
CA CYS A 110 -5.55 -7.62 6.96
C CYS A 110 -5.64 -6.26 6.26
N GLY A 111 -6.64 -5.42 6.56
CA GLY A 111 -6.72 -4.06 6.04
C GLY A 111 -5.55 -3.19 6.52
N VAL A 112 -5.24 -3.26 7.83
CA VAL A 112 -4.08 -2.57 8.42
C VAL A 112 -2.79 -3.13 7.85
N GLU A 113 -2.71 -4.45 7.66
CA GLU A 113 -1.50 -5.11 7.14
C GLU A 113 -1.21 -4.75 5.68
N MET A 114 -2.26 -4.69 4.84
CA MET A 114 -2.14 -4.14 3.48
C MET A 114 -1.75 -2.66 3.52
N MET A 115 -2.41 -1.84 4.35
CA MET A 115 -2.10 -0.42 4.50
C MET A 115 -0.63 -0.18 4.87
N LEU A 116 -0.09 -0.98 5.79
CA LEU A 116 1.32 -0.91 6.21
C LEU A 116 2.31 -1.28 5.09
N ASN A 117 1.84 -1.99 4.06
CA ASN A 117 2.60 -2.33 2.85
C ASN A 117 2.41 -1.30 1.70
N THR A 118 1.79 -0.15 1.98
CA THR A 118 1.63 0.97 1.03
C THR A 118 2.48 2.18 1.43
N ASP A 119 2.61 3.15 0.53
CA ASP A 119 3.61 4.22 0.61
C ASP A 119 3.04 5.57 1.05
N VAL A 120 1.78 5.88 0.70
CA VAL A 120 1.07 7.08 1.18
C VAL A 120 -0.34 6.71 1.60
N ARG A 121 -0.75 7.15 2.79
CA ARG A 121 -2.03 6.73 3.40
C ARG A 121 -2.93 7.93 3.68
N VAL A 122 -4.14 7.84 3.17
CA VAL A 122 -5.25 8.78 3.37
C VAL A 122 -6.34 8.07 4.17
N ALA A 123 -6.89 8.75 5.18
CA ALA A 123 -8.04 8.24 5.92
C ALA A 123 -9.12 9.31 6.10
N ALA A 124 -10.37 8.88 6.03
CA ALA A 124 -11.49 9.68 6.51
C ALA A 124 -11.47 9.79 8.04
N LYS A 125 -11.84 10.96 8.57
CA LYS A 125 -12.11 11.16 10.00
C LYS A 125 -13.08 10.11 10.53
N GLY A 126 -12.87 9.69 11.77
CA GLY A 126 -13.65 8.62 12.39
C GLY A 126 -13.36 7.20 11.88
N THR A 127 -12.42 7.02 10.93
CA THR A 127 -11.99 5.65 10.56
C THR A 127 -11.34 4.98 11.77
N ARG A 128 -11.72 3.73 12.03
CA ARG A 128 -11.21 2.91 13.13
C ARG A 128 -10.33 1.79 12.59
N PHE A 129 -9.21 1.58 13.26
CA PHE A 129 -8.22 0.56 12.94
C PHE A 129 -8.01 -0.36 14.12
N ALA A 130 -7.70 -1.64 13.86
CA ALA A 130 -7.45 -2.62 14.91
C ALA A 130 -6.66 -3.81 14.38
N GLN A 131 -5.87 -4.43 15.26
CA GLN A 131 -5.25 -5.75 15.05
C GLN A 131 -5.91 -6.74 16.01
N LEU A 132 -7.03 -7.34 15.58
CA LEU A 132 -7.91 -8.16 16.41
C LEU A 132 -7.42 -9.61 16.62
N GLU A 133 -6.31 -9.99 16.01
CA GLU A 133 -5.75 -11.33 15.96
C GLU A 133 -5.59 -11.93 17.35
N VAL A 134 -5.03 -11.16 18.30
CA VAL A 134 -4.77 -11.64 19.67
C VAL A 134 -6.06 -11.98 20.43
N LYS A 135 -7.18 -11.31 20.11
CA LYS A 135 -8.51 -11.64 20.65
C LYS A 135 -9.07 -12.95 20.07
N ARG A 136 -8.43 -13.49 19.03
CA ARG A 136 -8.78 -14.75 18.34
C ARG A 136 -7.72 -15.84 18.53
N GLY A 137 -6.76 -15.63 19.43
CA GLY A 137 -5.73 -16.62 19.76
C GLY A 137 -4.61 -16.75 18.72
N ILE A 138 -4.48 -15.80 17.80
CA ILE A 138 -3.41 -15.73 16.81
C ILE A 138 -2.69 -14.38 16.92
N PHE A 139 -1.50 -14.23 16.35
CA PHE A 139 -0.85 -12.92 16.22
C PHE A 139 -0.92 -12.44 14.77
N ALA A 140 -0.77 -11.12 14.57
CA ALA A 140 -0.80 -10.52 13.24
C ALA A 140 0.33 -11.05 12.35
N CYS A 141 -0.03 -11.67 11.23
CA CYS A 141 0.87 -12.46 10.38
C CYS A 141 1.03 -11.94 8.94
N GLY A 142 0.27 -10.93 8.53
CA GLY A 142 0.46 -10.17 7.28
C GLY A 142 1.41 -8.97 7.45
N GLY A 143 2.18 -8.91 8.53
CA GLY A 143 3.33 -8.02 8.68
C GLY A 143 3.11 -6.83 9.60
N ALA A 144 2.00 -6.76 10.34
CA ALA A 144 1.82 -5.72 11.36
C ALA A 144 2.95 -5.72 12.41
N THR A 145 3.38 -6.92 12.83
CA THR A 145 4.47 -7.13 13.78
C THR A 145 5.83 -6.68 13.25
N ILE A 146 5.98 -6.56 11.92
CA ILE A 146 7.20 -6.13 11.24
C ILE A 146 7.19 -4.60 11.04
N ARG A 147 6.05 -4.05 10.61
CA ARG A 147 5.96 -2.68 10.08
C ARG A 147 5.37 -1.68 11.06
N LEU A 148 4.36 -2.03 11.85
CA LEU A 148 3.62 -1.05 12.66
C LEU A 148 4.51 -0.32 13.67
N GLN A 149 5.40 -1.04 14.35
CA GLN A 149 6.34 -0.45 15.33
C GLN A 149 7.30 0.57 14.71
N ARG A 150 7.60 0.45 13.42
CA ARG A 150 8.47 1.37 12.69
C ARG A 150 7.75 2.65 12.30
N GLU A 151 6.43 2.56 12.14
CA GLU A 151 5.57 3.65 11.69
C GLU A 151 5.09 4.51 12.86
N ILE A 152 4.69 3.90 13.98
CA ILE A 152 4.11 4.63 15.13
C ILE A 152 4.95 4.57 16.40
N GLY A 153 6.15 3.98 16.32
CA GLY A 153 7.02 3.72 17.45
C GLY A 153 6.61 2.49 18.26
N TRP A 154 7.59 1.93 18.98
CA TRP A 154 7.44 0.68 19.73
C TRP A 154 6.27 0.70 20.72
N GLY A 155 6.22 1.71 21.60
CA GLY A 155 5.23 1.78 22.67
C GLY A 155 3.79 1.83 22.16
N ASN A 156 3.52 2.67 21.16
CA ASN A 156 2.19 2.76 20.55
C ASN A 156 1.83 1.45 19.84
N ALA A 157 2.74 0.87 19.07
CA ALA A 157 2.47 -0.40 18.38
C ALA A 157 2.15 -1.54 19.36
N GLN A 158 2.95 -1.73 20.40
CA GLN A 158 2.71 -2.80 21.38
C GLN A 158 1.40 -2.59 22.15
N ARG A 159 1.00 -1.34 22.42
CA ARG A 159 -0.29 -1.03 23.06
C ARG A 159 -1.48 -1.62 22.29
N TYR A 160 -1.44 -1.66 20.96
CA TYR A 160 -2.55 -2.18 20.16
C TYR A 160 -2.33 -3.61 19.69
N LEU A 161 -1.10 -4.01 19.36
CA LEU A 161 -0.78 -5.39 18.97
C LEU A 161 -1.06 -6.39 20.09
N LEU A 162 -0.79 -6.02 21.36
CA LEU A 162 -0.94 -6.93 22.50
C LEU A 162 -2.37 -6.99 23.05
N THR A 163 -3.18 -5.95 22.85
CA THR A 163 -4.53 -5.89 23.40
C THR A 163 -5.62 -6.12 22.36
N GLY A 164 -5.32 -5.88 21.08
CA GLY A 164 -6.30 -5.87 19.99
C GLY A 164 -7.37 -4.79 20.13
N ASP A 165 -7.07 -3.69 20.83
CA ASP A 165 -7.95 -2.54 20.89
C ASP A 165 -7.92 -1.72 19.60
N GLU A 166 -8.93 -0.88 19.45
CA GLU A 166 -9.03 0.02 18.31
C GLU A 166 -8.30 1.34 18.55
N TRP A 167 -7.83 1.95 17.47
CA TRP A 167 -7.39 3.34 17.43
C TRP A 167 -8.06 4.10 16.28
N THR A 168 -8.11 5.42 16.38
CA THR A 168 -8.80 6.27 15.39
C THR A 168 -7.85 6.84 14.34
N ALA A 169 -8.40 7.30 13.22
CA ALA A 169 -7.67 7.99 12.15
C ALA A 169 -6.97 9.26 12.64
N GLU A 170 -7.58 9.97 13.59
CA GLU A 170 -7.00 11.17 14.19
C GLU A 170 -5.75 10.82 15.00
N GLN A 171 -5.80 9.75 15.79
CA GLN A 171 -4.61 9.26 16.51
C GLN A 171 -3.54 8.77 15.53
N ALA A 172 -3.94 8.02 14.51
CA ALA A 172 -3.05 7.53 13.46
C ALA A 172 -2.37 8.68 12.70
N TYR A 173 -3.08 9.77 12.44
CA TYR A 173 -2.54 11.00 11.84
C TYR A 173 -1.53 11.67 12.77
N GLN A 174 -1.84 11.79 14.07
CA GLN A 174 -0.92 12.36 15.06
C GLN A 174 0.38 11.56 15.21
N TRP A 175 0.34 10.23 15.05
CA TRP A 175 1.52 9.39 15.08
C TRP A 175 2.31 9.39 13.77
N GLY A 176 1.74 9.93 12.68
CA GLY A 176 2.33 9.89 11.35
C GLY A 176 2.06 8.59 10.58
N LEU A 177 1.18 7.71 11.07
CA LEU A 177 0.75 6.51 10.33
C LEU A 177 -0.08 6.86 9.10
N ILE A 178 -0.94 7.89 9.22
CA ILE A 178 -1.75 8.47 8.15
C ILE A 178 -1.16 9.83 7.78
N GLN A 179 -0.97 10.10 6.50
CA GLN A 179 -0.39 11.36 6.01
C GLN A 179 -1.45 12.41 5.67
N GLU A 180 -2.67 11.98 5.33
CA GLU A 180 -3.77 12.88 5.00
C GLU A 180 -5.05 12.44 5.73
N LEU A 181 -5.60 13.35 6.54
CA LEU A 181 -6.85 13.14 7.25
C LEU A 181 -7.92 14.06 6.65
N VAL A 182 -8.95 13.46 6.06
CA VAL A 182 -9.99 14.19 5.30
C VAL A 182 -11.39 13.94 5.85
N GLU A 183 -12.39 14.69 5.39
CA GLU A 183 -13.77 14.42 5.77
C GLU A 183 -14.25 13.08 5.18
N PRO A 184 -15.21 12.38 5.83
CA PRO A 184 -15.78 11.16 5.29
C PRO A 184 -16.35 11.34 3.88
N GLY A 185 -15.93 10.48 2.95
CA GLY A 185 -16.30 10.53 1.54
C GLY A 185 -15.23 11.17 0.64
N GLU A 186 -14.22 11.86 1.21
CA GLU A 186 -13.18 12.53 0.43
C GLU A 186 -11.91 11.69 0.26
N GLN A 187 -11.76 10.59 1.01
CA GLN A 187 -10.53 9.78 1.08
C GLN A 187 -10.08 9.26 -0.29
N PHE A 188 -11.03 8.82 -1.13
CA PHE A 188 -10.71 8.34 -2.47
C PHE A 188 -10.21 9.47 -3.37
N ASN A 189 -10.91 10.60 -3.39
CA ASN A 189 -10.54 11.75 -4.23
C ASN A 189 -9.17 12.31 -3.83
N LYS A 190 -8.88 12.39 -2.53
CA LYS A 190 -7.57 12.82 -2.03
C LYS A 190 -6.46 11.83 -2.42
N ALA A 191 -6.71 10.53 -2.32
CA ALA A 191 -5.75 9.51 -2.77
C ALA A 191 -5.50 9.58 -4.27
N MET A 192 -6.54 9.81 -5.09
CA MET A 192 -6.40 10.04 -6.53
C MET A 192 -5.58 11.30 -6.83
N GLU A 193 -5.80 12.42 -6.14
CA GLU A 193 -5.01 13.65 -6.30
C GLU A 193 -3.50 13.38 -6.08
N ILE A 194 -3.16 12.60 -5.06
CA ILE A 194 -1.77 12.22 -4.76
C ILE A 194 -1.23 11.28 -5.83
N ALA A 195 -2.00 10.27 -6.23
CA ALA A 195 -1.60 9.35 -7.28
C ALA A 195 -1.39 10.06 -8.62
N GLU A 196 -2.19 11.07 -8.97
CA GLU A 196 -2.00 11.90 -10.15
C GLU A 196 -0.68 12.68 -10.10
N LYS A 197 -0.33 13.25 -8.93
CA LYS A 197 0.98 13.91 -8.75
C LYS A 197 2.14 12.93 -8.92
N ILE A 198 2.02 11.73 -8.36
CA ILE A 198 3.03 10.66 -8.51
C ILE A 198 3.13 10.22 -9.97
N ALA A 199 2.00 9.99 -10.64
CA ALA A 199 1.93 9.56 -12.04
C ALA A 199 2.52 10.59 -13.02
N LYS A 200 2.43 11.88 -12.67
CA LYS A 200 3.05 12.99 -13.43
C LYS A 200 4.55 13.11 -13.22
N ALA A 201 5.12 12.58 -12.14
CA ALA A 201 6.56 12.61 -11.90
C ALA A 201 7.32 11.60 -12.78
N ALA A 202 8.63 11.77 -12.90
CA ALA A 202 9.48 10.84 -13.65
C ALA A 202 9.48 9.46 -12.97
N PRO A 203 8.93 8.40 -13.61
CA PRO A 203 8.69 7.13 -12.95
C PRO A 203 9.99 6.44 -12.48
N LEU A 204 11.09 6.56 -13.23
CA LEU A 204 12.39 6.03 -12.79
C LEU A 204 12.91 6.73 -11.53
N GLY A 205 12.68 8.04 -11.41
CA GLY A 205 13.03 8.82 -10.22
C GLY A 205 12.19 8.44 -9.00
N VAL A 206 10.87 8.28 -9.20
CA VAL A 206 9.94 7.83 -8.15
C VAL A 206 10.33 6.44 -7.63
N GLN A 207 10.49 5.47 -8.54
CA GLN A 207 10.85 4.09 -8.17
C GLN A 207 12.23 4.02 -7.51
N GLY A 208 13.21 4.77 -8.02
CA GLY A 208 14.54 4.86 -7.43
C GLY A 208 14.52 5.47 -6.02
N SER A 209 13.74 6.53 -5.81
CA SER A 209 13.56 7.16 -4.49
C SER A 209 12.91 6.18 -3.49
N LEU A 210 11.88 5.47 -3.92
CA LEU A 210 11.20 4.48 -3.10
C LEU A 210 12.13 3.31 -2.75
N LYS A 211 12.87 2.78 -3.74
CA LYS A 211 13.84 1.71 -3.54
C LYS A 211 14.94 2.11 -2.55
N SER A 212 15.54 3.29 -2.72
CA SER A 212 16.57 3.80 -1.81
C SER A 212 16.05 3.90 -0.38
N SER A 213 14.82 4.37 -0.19
CA SER A 213 14.17 4.46 1.13
C SER A 213 13.95 3.07 1.72
N LYS A 214 13.46 2.10 0.93
CA LYS A 214 13.25 0.71 1.36
C LYS A 214 14.56 0.04 1.80
N ILE A 215 15.66 0.23 1.07
CA ILE A 215 16.99 -0.30 1.45
C ILE A 215 17.44 0.29 2.79
N ALA A 216 17.34 1.61 2.99
CA ALA A 216 17.73 2.25 4.24
C ALA A 216 16.96 1.68 5.44
N VAL A 217 15.70 1.34 5.18
CA VAL A 217 14.74 0.77 6.12
C VAL A 217 15.05 -0.68 6.47
N SER A 218 15.35 -1.53 5.49
CA SER A 218 15.51 -2.98 5.69
C SER A 218 16.95 -3.40 5.97
N GLU A 219 17.92 -2.69 5.41
CA GLU A 219 19.35 -3.04 5.45
C GLU A 219 20.19 -1.99 6.18
N GLY A 220 19.62 -0.83 6.51
CA GLY A 220 20.28 0.25 7.24
C GLY A 220 20.85 1.36 6.35
N GLN A 221 21.21 2.48 6.98
CA GLN A 221 21.61 3.70 6.27
C GLN A 221 22.88 3.54 5.45
N GLU A 222 23.87 2.78 5.93
CA GLU A 222 25.13 2.59 5.21
C GLU A 222 24.94 1.79 3.91
N ALA A 223 24.12 0.73 3.94
CA ALA A 223 23.76 -0.02 2.73
C ALA A 223 23.08 0.87 1.68
N ALA A 224 22.20 1.77 2.11
CA ALA A 224 21.57 2.74 1.22
C ALA A 224 22.58 3.74 0.64
N LYS A 225 23.51 4.26 1.44
CA LYS A 225 24.57 5.19 0.98
C LYS A 225 25.48 4.55 -0.07
N GLU A 226 25.90 3.31 0.16
CA GLU A 226 26.75 2.56 -0.77
C GLU A 226 26.07 2.36 -2.13
N ARG A 227 24.75 2.14 -2.12
CA ARG A 227 23.96 1.90 -3.35
C ARG A 227 23.41 3.17 -4.00
N LEU A 228 23.39 4.31 -3.29
CA LEU A 228 22.73 5.54 -3.73
C LEU A 228 23.15 5.99 -5.15
N PHE A 229 24.44 6.27 -5.36
CA PHE A 229 24.93 6.69 -6.67
C PHE A 229 24.94 5.56 -7.71
N PRO A 230 25.37 4.33 -7.39
CA PRO A 230 25.26 3.21 -8.31
C PRO A 230 23.84 3.01 -8.88
N GLU A 231 22.79 3.12 -8.05
CA GLU A 231 21.40 2.98 -8.49
C GLU A 231 20.86 4.24 -9.18
N LEU A 232 21.37 5.43 -8.83
CA LEU A 232 20.99 6.69 -9.47
C LEU A 232 21.61 6.85 -10.88
N ARG A 233 22.78 6.26 -11.15
CA ARG A 233 23.48 6.35 -12.45
C ARG A 233 22.59 6.00 -13.67
N PRO A 234 21.89 4.85 -13.73
CA PRO A 234 21.01 4.56 -14.86
C PRO A 234 19.87 5.57 -14.99
N VAL A 235 19.33 6.08 -13.87
CA VAL A 235 18.30 7.13 -13.87
C VAL A 235 18.84 8.44 -14.44
N MET A 236 20.07 8.84 -14.07
CA MET A 236 20.73 10.04 -14.61
C MET A 236 20.97 9.99 -16.12
N ALA A 237 21.09 8.79 -16.70
CA ALA A 237 21.30 8.59 -18.12
C ALA A 237 19.99 8.56 -18.95
N SER A 238 18.82 8.55 -18.28
CA SER A 238 17.50 8.41 -18.92
C SER A 238 17.10 9.59 -19.81
N GLU A 239 16.13 9.37 -20.70
CA GLU A 239 15.45 10.45 -21.43
C GLU A 239 14.71 11.37 -20.45
N ASP A 240 14.17 10.84 -19.35
CA ASP A 240 13.41 11.61 -18.36
C ASP A 240 14.25 12.70 -17.68
N VAL A 241 15.53 12.46 -17.40
CA VAL A 241 16.41 13.51 -16.83
C VAL A 241 16.69 14.61 -17.85
N LYS A 242 16.88 14.25 -19.13
CA LYS A 242 17.04 15.25 -20.21
C LYS A 242 15.78 16.08 -20.36
N GLU A 243 14.62 15.44 -20.34
CA GLU A 243 13.31 16.11 -20.40
C GLU A 243 13.10 17.03 -19.20
N GLY A 244 13.42 16.59 -17.98
CA GLY A 244 13.30 17.42 -16.78
C GLY A 244 14.18 18.68 -16.83
N ILE A 245 15.40 18.58 -17.38
CA ILE A 245 16.28 19.74 -17.61
C ILE A 245 15.67 20.64 -18.70
N GLN A 246 15.23 20.07 -19.81
CA GLN A 246 14.70 20.83 -20.95
C GLN A 246 13.42 21.58 -20.58
N SER A 247 12.45 20.91 -19.95
CA SER A 247 11.18 21.50 -19.55
C SER A 247 11.38 22.63 -18.54
N PHE A 248 12.36 22.50 -17.65
CA PHE A 248 12.74 23.56 -16.71
C PHE A 248 13.29 24.80 -17.43
N LEU A 249 14.22 24.61 -18.38
CA LEU A 249 14.77 25.70 -19.19
C LEU A 249 13.70 26.39 -20.03
N GLU A 250 12.76 25.63 -20.58
CA GLU A 250 11.66 26.10 -21.42
C GLU A 250 10.44 26.62 -20.63
N ARG A 251 10.42 26.44 -19.30
CA ARG A 251 9.30 26.79 -18.41
C ARG A 251 7.96 26.16 -18.81
N ARG A 252 7.99 24.88 -19.15
CA ARG A 252 6.79 24.07 -19.47
C ARG A 252 6.67 22.86 -18.56
N GLU A 253 5.50 22.22 -18.55
CA GLU A 253 5.31 20.94 -17.88
C GLU A 253 6.14 19.85 -18.59
N ALA A 254 6.74 18.96 -17.79
CA ALA A 254 7.55 17.85 -18.29
C ALA A 254 6.66 16.69 -18.74
N VAL A 255 7.08 15.96 -19.78
CA VAL A 255 6.42 14.75 -20.26
C VAL A 255 7.36 13.55 -20.16
N PHE A 256 7.32 12.86 -19.02
CA PHE A 256 8.16 11.71 -18.74
C PHE A 256 7.65 10.42 -19.40
N LYS A 257 8.58 9.59 -19.87
CA LYS A 257 8.35 8.33 -20.57
C LYS A 257 8.83 7.10 -19.81
N GLY A 258 9.63 7.26 -18.75
CA GLY A 258 10.14 6.14 -17.96
C GLY A 258 11.23 5.33 -18.64
N LYS A 259 12.07 5.98 -19.43
CA LYS A 259 13.21 5.40 -20.14
C LYS A 259 14.35 6.40 -20.27
#